data_AF-A0A1R1MK67-F1
#
_entry.id   AF-A0A1R1MK67-F1
#
_cell.length_a   1.000
_cell.length_b   1.000
_cell.length_c   1.000
_cell.angle_alpha   90.00
_cell.angle_beta   90.00
_cell.angle_gamma   90.00
#
_symmetry.space_group_name_H-M   'P 1'
#
loop_
_entity.id
_entity.type
_entity.pdbx_description
1 polymer ?
#
loop_
_entity_poly.entity_id
_entity_poly.type
_entity_poly.pdbx_seq_one_letter_code
_entity_poly.pdbx_strand_id
1 'polypeptide(L)'
;MVTVLHFEDRELAFALDSGKEGEGVDFSGEFGDNIYDDNGVICFYNYAFRSLNGEGDVFRELKGLIEDVELFENQIKGLYTVPELGVENATFKEVLEAVKRYYEEKLSSKQPTKTTA
;
A
#
# COMPACT_ATOMS: atom_id res chain seq x y z
N MET A 1 8.53 -14.69 -10.38
CA MET A 1 9.22 -14.53 -9.09
C MET A 1 8.21 -13.97 -8.11
N VAL A 2 8.16 -14.52 -6.89
CA VAL A 2 7.24 -14.05 -5.84
C VAL A 2 8.09 -13.34 -4.78
N THR A 3 7.70 -12.12 -4.43
CA THR A 3 8.33 -11.30 -3.40
C THR A 3 7.43 -11.24 -2.19
N VAL A 4 7.99 -11.47 -1.00
CA VAL A 4 7.26 -11.25 0.26
C VAL A 4 7.45 -9.79 0.64
N LEU A 5 6.36 -9.09 0.90
CA LEU A 5 6.35 -7.75 1.50
C LEU A 5 5.70 -7.87 2.88
N HIS A 6 6.28 -7.22 3.88
CA HIS A 6 5.73 -7.07 5.20
C HIS A 6 4.95 -5.77 5.28
N PHE A 7 3.67 -5.85 5.62
CA PHE A 7 2.84 -4.67 5.80
C PHE A 7 2.98 -4.11 7.22
N GLU A 8 3.26 -2.81 7.30
CA GLU A 8 3.31 -2.04 8.53
C GLU A 8 2.31 -0.89 8.47
N ASP A 9 1.31 -0.93 9.35
CA ASP A 9 0.38 0.17 9.57
C ASP A 9 1.00 1.22 10.51
N ARG A 10 1.01 2.48 10.06
CA ARG A 10 1.59 3.61 10.79
C ARG A 10 0.52 4.68 11.05
N GLU A 11 0.80 5.58 11.97
CA GLU A 11 -0.06 6.75 12.17
C GLU A 11 -0.02 7.63 10.91
N LEU A 12 -1.15 7.67 10.18
CA LEU A 12 -1.30 8.40 8.92
C LEU A 12 -0.38 7.94 7.78
N ALA A 13 0.10 6.70 7.81
CA ALA A 13 0.88 6.13 6.71
C ALA A 13 0.80 4.60 6.71
N PHE A 14 1.31 3.98 5.65
CA PHE A 14 1.66 2.56 5.66
C PHE A 14 2.97 2.31 4.92
N ALA A 15 3.60 1.18 5.25
CA ALA A 15 4.76 0.68 4.53
C ALA A 15 4.56 -0.79 4.12
N LEU A 16 5.20 -1.15 3.02
CA LEU A 16 5.36 -2.51 2.50
C LEU A 16 6.85 -2.74 2.27
N ASP A 17 7.46 -3.65 3.01
CA ASP A 17 8.91 -3.85 3.00
C ASP A 17 9.28 -5.33 2.82
N SER A 18 10.13 -5.64 1.84
CA SER A 18 10.63 -6.99 1.61
C SER A 18 11.80 -7.38 2.51
N GLY A 19 12.35 -6.44 3.29
CA GLY A 19 13.56 -6.62 4.10
C GLY A 19 14.83 -6.82 3.25
N LYS A 20 14.72 -6.75 1.92
CA LYS A 20 15.86 -6.74 1.03
C LYS A 20 16.40 -5.31 0.99
N GLU A 21 17.67 -5.16 1.33
CA GLU A 21 18.44 -3.97 0.94
C GLU A 21 18.51 -3.98 -0.59
N GLY A 22 17.52 -3.38 -1.25
CA GLY A 22 17.62 -3.14 -2.67
C GLY A 22 18.75 -2.14 -2.90
N GLU A 23 19.60 -2.37 -3.90
CA GLU A 23 20.42 -1.31 -4.52
C GLU A 23 19.53 -0.33 -5.33
N GLY A 24 18.25 -0.25 -4.97
CA GLY A 24 17.21 0.20 -5.86
C GLY A 24 17.26 1.69 -6.08
N VAL A 25 17.03 2.05 -7.33
CA VAL A 25 16.87 3.43 -7.76
C VAL A 25 15.64 3.98 -7.03
N ASP A 26 15.85 5.01 -6.21
CA ASP A 26 14.77 5.82 -5.64
C ASP A 26 13.96 6.39 -6.80
N PHE A 27 12.75 5.85 -6.97
CA PHE A 27 11.75 6.46 -7.83
C PHE A 27 10.72 7.10 -6.91
N SER A 28 11.12 8.17 -6.23
CA SER A 28 10.19 9.13 -5.63
C SER A 28 9.34 9.72 -6.78
N GLY A 29 8.17 9.13 -7.00
CA GLY A 29 7.18 9.56 -7.99
C GLY A 29 5.92 10.10 -7.31
N GLU A 30 4.91 10.50 -8.11
CA GLU A 30 3.67 11.13 -7.63
C GLU A 30 2.81 10.28 -6.67
N PHE A 31 3.14 9.00 -6.48
CA PHE A 31 2.30 7.98 -5.86
C PHE A 31 2.93 7.26 -4.66
N GLY A 32 4.02 7.76 -4.09
CA GLY A 32 4.67 7.19 -2.90
C GLY A 32 6.18 7.07 -3.03
N ASP A 33 6.85 6.78 -1.91
CA ASP A 33 8.29 6.53 -1.88
C ASP A 33 8.52 5.03 -2.12
N ASN A 34 9.09 4.67 -3.26
CA ASN A 34 9.27 3.27 -3.65
C ASN A 34 10.69 2.95 -4.12
N ILE A 35 11.12 1.73 -3.84
CA ILE A 35 12.41 1.17 -4.24
C ILE A 35 12.15 -0.10 -5.06
N TYR A 36 12.68 -0.14 -6.27
CA TYR A 36 12.64 -1.32 -7.15
C TYR A 36 13.97 -2.08 -7.11
N ASP A 37 13.95 -3.40 -7.26
CA ASP A 37 15.16 -4.15 -7.63
C ASP A 37 15.53 -3.98 -9.11
N ASP A 38 16.66 -4.55 -9.51
CA ASP A 38 17.17 -4.53 -10.89
C ASP A 38 16.22 -5.19 -11.92
N ASN A 39 15.17 -5.89 -11.46
CA ASN A 39 14.17 -6.55 -12.29
C ASN A 39 12.86 -5.76 -12.35
N GLY A 40 12.78 -4.58 -11.73
CA GLY A 40 11.56 -3.77 -11.66
C GLY A 40 10.51 -4.32 -10.68
N VAL A 41 10.93 -5.11 -9.69
CA VAL A 41 10.07 -5.60 -8.61
C VAL A 41 10.14 -4.64 -7.44
N ILE A 42 9.00 -4.28 -6.86
CA ILE A 42 8.94 -3.40 -5.68
C ILE A 42 9.51 -4.15 -4.48
N CYS A 43 10.55 -3.58 -3.86
CA CYS A 43 11.18 -4.10 -2.65
C CYS A 43 10.82 -3.30 -1.40
N PHE A 44 10.48 -2.03 -1.58
CA PHE A 44 9.99 -1.16 -0.52
C PHE A 44 8.98 -0.18 -1.11
N TYR A 45 7.92 0.09 -0.36
CA TYR A 45 6.92 1.07 -0.72
C TYR A 45 6.37 1.72 0.56
N ASN A 46 6.48 3.04 0.66
CA ASN A 46 5.99 3.83 1.78
C ASN A 46 5.07 4.92 1.27
N TYR A 47 3.89 5.02 1.88
CA TYR A 47 2.91 6.04 1.51
C TYR A 47 2.40 6.74 2.77
N ALA A 48 2.72 8.04 2.86
CA ALA A 48 2.16 8.93 3.85
C ALA A 48 0.86 9.53 3.32
N PHE A 49 -0.24 9.35 4.05
CA PHE A 49 -1.52 9.94 3.68
C PHE A 49 -1.42 11.46 3.72
N ARG A 50 -1.84 12.12 2.63
CA ARG A 50 -1.81 13.58 2.48
C ARG A 50 -2.90 14.29 3.27
N SER A 51 -3.76 13.55 3.96
CA SER A 51 -4.71 13.99 5.00
C SER A 51 -4.02 14.60 6.23
N LEU A 52 -3.03 15.47 6.02
CA LEU A 52 -2.17 16.11 7.02
C LEU A 52 -2.90 17.05 8.00
N ASN A 53 -4.21 17.25 7.88
CA ASN A 53 -5.00 18.13 8.77
C ASN A 53 -6.38 17.57 9.14
N GLY A 54 -6.65 16.27 8.96
CA GLY A 54 -7.93 15.67 9.35
C GLY A 54 -9.11 15.94 8.41
N GLU A 55 -8.89 16.59 7.25
CA GLU A 55 -9.91 16.82 6.22
C GLU A 55 -9.79 15.90 5.00
N GLY A 56 -8.72 15.12 4.88
CA GLY A 56 -8.54 14.22 3.74
C GLY A 56 -9.22 12.86 3.95
N ASP A 57 -9.72 12.30 2.86
CA ASP A 57 -10.39 11.01 2.83
C ASP A 57 -9.37 9.92 2.43
N VAL A 58 -8.91 9.14 3.42
CA VAL A 58 -7.98 8.02 3.24
C VAL A 58 -8.49 7.04 2.17
N PHE A 59 -9.81 6.82 2.07
CA PHE A 59 -10.36 5.93 1.05
C PHE A 59 -10.23 6.52 -0.35
N ARG A 60 -10.44 7.83 -0.48
CA ARG A 60 -10.23 8.54 -1.76
C ARG A 60 -8.75 8.53 -2.16
N GLU A 61 -7.85 8.72 -1.21
CA GLU A 61 -6.40 8.65 -1.46
C GLU A 61 -5.99 7.25 -1.92
N LEU A 62 -6.39 6.20 -1.20
CA LEU A 62 -6.08 4.81 -1.59
C LEU A 62 -6.70 4.42 -2.92
N LYS A 63 -7.91 4.91 -3.22
CA LYS A 63 -8.52 4.70 -4.53
C LYS A 63 -7.73 5.36 -5.65
N GLY A 64 -7.32 6.62 -5.47
CA GLY A 64 -6.47 7.32 -6.44
C GLY A 64 -5.16 6.55 -6.65
N LEU A 65 -4.53 6.11 -5.56
CA LEU A 65 -3.30 5.34 -5.62
C LEU A 65 -3.43 4.05 -6.44
N ILE A 66 -4.54 3.32 -6.29
CA ILE A 66 -4.82 2.10 -7.06
C ILE A 66 -5.00 2.43 -8.56
N GLU A 67 -5.74 3.50 -8.87
CA GLU A 67 -5.93 3.98 -10.26
C GLU A 67 -4.59 4.39 -10.88
N ASP A 68 -3.72 5.04 -10.11
CA ASP A 68 -2.42 5.47 -10.57
C ASP A 68 -1.51 4.27 -10.84
N VAL A 69 -1.43 3.32 -9.91
CA VAL A 69 -0.65 2.07 -10.10
C VAL A 69 -1.14 1.26 -11.30
N GLU A 70 -2.45 1.26 -11.58
CA GLU A 70 -3.03 0.61 -12.76
C GLU A 70 -2.47 1.19 -14.07
N LEU A 71 -2.20 2.50 -14.15
CA LEU A 71 -1.56 3.12 -15.32
C LEU A 71 -0.12 2.61 -15.55
N PHE A 72 0.54 2.16 -14.50
CA PHE A 72 1.92 1.66 -14.52
C PHE A 72 2.01 0.13 -14.35
N GLU A 73 0.90 -0.61 -14.44
CA GLU A 73 0.86 -2.06 -14.18
C GLU A 73 1.87 -2.84 -15.04
N ASN A 74 2.12 -2.37 -16.26
CA ASN A 74 3.04 -2.99 -17.20
C ASN A 74 4.51 -2.77 -16.82
N GLN A 75 4.81 -1.81 -15.95
CA GLN A 75 6.16 -1.48 -15.49
C GLN A 75 6.49 -2.18 -14.18
N ILE A 76 5.51 -2.35 -13.30
CA ILE A 76 5.66 -3.05 -12.03
C ILE A 76 5.72 -4.56 -12.28
N LYS A 77 6.87 -5.17 -12.01
CA LYS A 77 7.09 -6.61 -12.24
C LYS A 77 6.87 -7.41 -10.97
N GLY A 78 6.71 -8.72 -11.16
CA GLY A 78 6.64 -9.69 -10.06
C GLY A 78 5.24 -9.91 -9.50
N LEU A 79 5.15 -10.95 -8.67
CA LEU A 79 3.99 -11.23 -7.84
C LEU A 79 4.38 -11.06 -6.37
N TYR A 80 3.41 -10.79 -5.53
CA TYR A 80 3.61 -10.37 -4.16
C TYR A 80 2.78 -11.22 -3.19
N THR A 81 3.37 -11.48 -2.04
CA THR A 81 2.71 -12.09 -0.89
C THR A 81 2.86 -11.15 0.29
N VAL A 82 1.75 -10.84 0.96
CA VAL A 82 1.71 -9.99 2.15
C VAL A 82 1.01 -10.75 3.28
N PRO A 83 1.78 -11.45 4.14
CA PRO A 83 1.22 -12.32 5.17
C PRO A 83 0.25 -11.60 6.11
N GLU A 84 0.56 -10.36 6.48
CA GLU A 84 -0.24 -9.58 7.44
C GLU A 84 -1.62 -9.16 6.87
N LEU A 85 -1.76 -9.15 5.54
CA LEU A 85 -3.01 -8.87 4.84
C LEU A 85 -3.68 -10.14 4.26
N GLY A 86 -3.08 -11.31 4.46
CA GLY A 86 -3.58 -12.57 3.89
C GLY A 86 -3.54 -12.62 2.36
N VAL A 87 -2.62 -11.89 1.73
CA VAL A 87 -2.47 -11.81 0.27
C VAL A 87 -1.39 -12.78 -0.18
N GLU A 88 -1.67 -13.60 -1.19
CA GLU A 88 -0.71 -14.56 -1.75
C GLU A 88 -0.69 -14.48 -3.29
N ASN A 89 0.51 -14.49 -3.88
CA ASN A 89 0.74 -14.55 -5.33
C ASN A 89 -0.05 -13.50 -6.14
N ALA A 90 -0.16 -12.28 -5.62
CA ALA A 90 -0.97 -11.21 -6.18
C ALA A 90 -0.13 -10.19 -6.94
N THR A 91 -0.76 -9.42 -7.83
CA THR A 91 -0.18 -8.21 -8.41
C THR A 91 -0.03 -7.12 -7.35
N PHE A 92 0.80 -6.11 -7.60
CA PHE A 92 0.95 -5.00 -6.66
C PHE A 92 -0.35 -4.20 -6.50
N LYS A 93 -1.15 -4.07 -7.56
CA LYS A 93 -2.50 -3.49 -7.50
C LYS A 93 -3.38 -4.20 -6.48
N GLU A 94 -3.43 -5.52 -6.53
CA GLU A 94 -4.21 -6.34 -5.59
C GLU A 94 -3.70 -6.24 -4.15
N VAL A 95 -2.39 -6.03 -3.96
CA VAL A 95 -1.83 -5.68 -2.64
C VAL A 95 -2.40 -4.36 -2.13
N LEU A 96 -2.43 -3.31 -2.96
CA LEU A 96 -3.01 -2.03 -2.57
C LEU A 96 -4.52 -2.10 -2.32
N GLU A 97 -5.26 -2.93 -3.06
CA GLU A 97 -6.66 -3.23 -2.77
C GLU A 97 -6.84 -3.93 -1.41
N ALA A 98 -5.89 -4.78 -1.00
CA ALA A 98 -5.89 -5.37 0.34
C ALA A 98 -5.58 -4.33 1.42
N VAL A 99 -4.63 -3.42 1.19
CA VAL A 99 -4.37 -2.27 2.09
C VAL A 99 -5.62 -1.41 2.25
N LYS A 100 -6.32 -1.11 1.15
CA LYS A 100 -7.60 -0.38 1.18
C LYS A 100 -8.63 -1.09 2.05
N ARG A 101 -8.84 -2.39 1.86
CA ARG A 101 -9.76 -3.20 2.68
C ARG A 101 -9.39 -3.18 4.16
N TYR A 102 -8.11 -3.30 4.49
CA TYR A 102 -7.62 -3.19 5.86
C TYR A 102 -8.01 -1.85 6.50
N TYR A 103 -7.82 -0.72 5.81
CA TYR A 103 -8.21 0.59 6.33
C TYR A 103 -9.74 0.76 6.40
N GLU A 104 -10.51 0.16 5.48
CA GLU A 104 -11.98 0.15 5.53
C GLU A 104 -12.49 -0.56 6.79
N GLU A 105 -11.94 -1.73 7.12
CA GLU A 105 -12.29 -2.48 8.32
C GLU A 105 -11.83 -1.76 9.60
N LYS A 106 -10.59 -1.24 9.61
CA LYS A 106 -10.01 -0.54 10.77
C LYS A 106 -10.79 0.72 11.13
N LEU A 107 -11.18 1.53 10.15
CA LEU A 107 -11.92 2.77 10.38
C LEU A 107 -13.41 2.51 10.66
N SER A 108 -14.01 1.49 10.04
CA SER A 108 -15.39 1.08 10.35
C SER A 108 -15.51 0.53 11.77
N SER A 109 -14.52 -0.23 12.25
CA SER A 109 -14.48 -0.78 13.61
C SER A 109 -14.29 0.29 14.70
N LYS A 110 -13.78 1.48 14.33
CA LYS A 110 -13.62 2.62 15.24
C LYS A 110 -14.87 3.49 15.35
N GLN A 111 -15.93 3.25 14.57
CA GLN A 111 -17.18 3.99 14.77
C GLN A 111 -17.81 3.60 16.11
N PRO A 112 -18.05 4.54 17.03
CA PRO A 112 -18.83 4.23 18.22
C PRO A 112 -20.24 3.84 17.77
N THR A 113 -20.69 2.65 18.15
CA THR A 113 -22.10 2.28 18.07
C THR A 113 -22.91 3.42 18.66
N LYS A 114 -23.71 4.10 17.83
CA LYS A 114 -24.73 5.03 18.31
C LYS A 114 -25.58 4.28 19.32
N THR A 115 -25.35 4.53 20.61
CA THR A 115 -26.24 4.12 21.68
C THR A 115 -27.55 4.86 21.45
N THR A 116 -28.54 4.13 20.94
CA THR A 116 -29.94 4.56 20.93
C THR A 116 -30.35 4.78 22.38
N ALA A 117 -30.73 6.01 22.71
CA ALA A 117 -31.48 6.36 23.91
C ALA A 117 -32.89 6.80 23.49
#